data_AF-A0A5N5ZJA8-F1
#
_entry.id   AF-A0A5N5ZJA8-F1
#
_cell.length_a   1.000
_cell.length_b   1.000
_cell.length_c   1.000
_cell.angle_alpha   90.00
_cell.angle_beta   90.00
_cell.angle_gamma   90.00
#
_symmetry.space_group_name_H-M   'P 1'
#
loop_
_entity.id
_entity.type
_entity.pdbx_description
1 polymer ?
#
loop_
_entity_poly.entity_id
_entity_poly.type
_entity_poly.pdbx_seq_one_letter_code
_entity_poly.pdbx_strand_id
1 'polypeptide(L)'
;MHILELIKKNEYETAYDLKKLKQFSEPKIYTGKGDLSKRWYVYFSYRNPATGKLERQPPIYGEANKLKNKTDRLSYLSTIRKVLHRMLNEGYSPFEDAKETDKRLAEESKAASTKKQSNKRVQSQHQSYTVKQAMEFALAQKQPSWSKKTASTFTGHYNKFMQWLEANKLSSLDISELKNVM
;
A
#
# COMPACT_ATOMS: atom_id res chain seq x y z
N MET A 1 21.66 -15.46 -15.07
CA MET A 1 21.73 -13.98 -15.20
C MET A 1 20.37 -13.30 -14.92
N HIS A 2 19.25 -13.83 -15.41
CA HIS A 2 17.92 -13.18 -15.31
C HIS A 2 17.34 -13.07 -13.88
N ILE A 3 17.62 -14.06 -13.02
CA ILE A 3 17.11 -14.11 -11.64
C ILE A 3 17.70 -12.99 -10.77
N LEU A 4 18.99 -12.66 -10.97
CA LEU A 4 19.65 -11.60 -10.21
C LEU A 4 19.12 -10.21 -10.57
N GLU A 5 18.74 -9.98 -11.83
CA GLU A 5 18.09 -8.73 -12.25
C GLU A 5 16.69 -8.58 -11.64
N LEU A 6 15.93 -9.67 -11.55
CA LEU A 6 14.62 -9.69 -10.91
C LEU A 6 14.72 -9.42 -9.40
N ILE A 7 15.68 -10.04 -8.71
CA ILE A 7 15.95 -9.77 -7.29
C ILE A 7 16.33 -8.31 -7.08
N LYS A 8 17.24 -7.76 -7.90
CA LYS A 8 17.67 -6.35 -7.81
C LYS A 8 16.51 -5.38 -8.06
N LYS A 9 15.63 -5.64 -9.03
CA LYS A 9 14.43 -4.82 -9.27
C LYS A 9 13.47 -4.87 -8.09
N ASN A 10 13.23 -6.04 -7.51
CA ASN A 10 12.34 -6.20 -6.36
C ASN A 10 12.92 -5.54 -5.09
N GLU A 11 14.21 -5.68 -4.82
CA GLU A 11 14.89 -4.98 -3.73
C GLU A 11 14.83 -3.46 -3.90
N TYR A 12 14.97 -2.96 -5.13
CA TYR A 12 14.82 -1.55 -5.44
C TYR A 12 13.37 -1.08 -5.22
N GLU A 13 12.38 -1.77 -5.78
CA GLU A 13 10.96 -1.42 -5.60
C GLU A 13 10.53 -1.45 -4.13
N THR A 14 10.94 -2.47 -3.37
CA THR A 14 10.63 -2.60 -1.93
C THR A 14 11.34 -1.55 -1.07
N ALA A 15 12.61 -1.24 -1.33
CA ALA A 15 13.34 -0.20 -0.60
C ALA A 15 12.74 1.21 -0.83
N TYR A 16 12.24 1.47 -2.05
CA TYR A 16 11.54 2.72 -2.38
C TYR A 16 10.13 2.77 -1.79
N ASP A 17 9.38 1.67 -1.78
CA ASP A 17 8.07 1.59 -1.13
C ASP A 17 8.15 1.75 0.40
N LEU A 18 9.18 1.18 1.04
CA LEU A 18 9.43 1.33 2.48
C LEU A 18 9.81 2.77 2.89
N LYS A 19 10.26 3.60 1.94
CA LYS A 19 10.63 5.01 2.13
C LYS A 19 9.61 6.01 1.58
N LYS A 20 8.43 5.57 1.13
CA LYS A 20 7.38 6.50 0.67
C LYS A 20 6.95 7.40 1.83
N LEU A 21 7.46 8.63 1.78
CA LEU A 21 7.13 9.66 2.74
C LEU A 21 5.64 9.99 2.63
N LYS A 22 4.95 10.09 3.77
CA LYS A 22 3.54 10.47 3.80
C LYS A 22 3.34 11.81 3.09
N GLN A 23 2.36 11.86 2.20
CA GLN A 23 2.04 13.05 1.41
C GLN A 23 1.26 14.07 2.24
N PHE A 24 0.48 13.64 3.22
CA PHE A 24 -0.27 14.52 4.11
C PHE A 24 -0.31 13.96 5.54
N SER A 25 -0.58 14.84 6.50
CA SER A 25 -0.90 14.46 7.88
C SER A 25 -2.40 14.22 8.03
N GLU A 26 -2.81 13.30 8.89
CA GLU A 26 -4.22 13.09 9.21
C GLU A 26 -4.89 14.40 9.67
N PRO A 27 -6.02 14.81 9.05
CA PRO A 27 -6.71 16.03 9.42
C PRO A 27 -7.25 15.99 10.86
N LYS A 28 -7.08 17.10 11.59
CA LYS A 28 -7.46 17.22 13.00
C LYS A 28 -8.35 18.43 13.23
N ILE A 29 -9.17 18.38 14.28
CA ILE A 29 -10.07 19.47 14.65
C ILE A 29 -9.45 20.23 15.82
N TYR A 30 -9.34 21.54 15.67
CA TYR A 30 -9.05 22.45 16.77
C TYR A 30 -10.36 22.97 17.36
N THR A 31 -10.58 22.72 18.65
CA THR A 31 -11.81 23.10 19.37
C THR A 31 -11.60 24.21 20.41
N GLY A 32 -10.43 24.82 20.48
CA GLY A 32 -10.14 25.86 21.48
C GLY A 32 -10.35 25.42 22.94
N LYS A 33 -10.24 24.11 23.25
CA LYS A 33 -10.62 23.49 24.54
C LYS A 33 -12.13 23.58 24.85
N GLY A 34 -12.97 23.56 23.83
CA GLY A 34 -14.43 23.64 23.98
C GLY A 34 -14.95 25.06 24.19
N ASP A 35 -14.12 26.08 24.00
CA ASP A 35 -14.46 27.49 24.12
C ASP A 35 -15.11 28.00 22.83
N LEU A 36 -16.36 28.43 22.91
CA LEU A 36 -17.14 28.89 21.76
C LEU A 36 -16.78 30.31 21.29
N SER A 37 -16.07 31.09 22.12
CA SER A 37 -15.56 32.42 21.72
C SER A 37 -14.40 32.31 20.72
N LYS A 38 -13.69 31.18 20.75
CA LYS A 38 -12.60 30.88 19.82
C LYS A 38 -13.13 30.28 18.53
N ARG A 39 -12.40 30.53 17.44
CA ARG A 39 -12.68 29.89 16.15
C ARG A 39 -12.23 28.43 16.16
N TRP A 40 -13.16 27.54 15.85
CA TRP A 40 -12.89 26.12 15.64
C TRP A 40 -12.66 25.87 14.15
N TYR A 41 -11.76 24.95 13.82
CA TYR A 41 -11.37 24.66 12.44
C TYR A 41 -10.76 23.28 12.30
N VAL A 42 -10.75 22.76 11.07
CA VAL A 42 -9.95 21.59 10.68
C VAL A 42 -8.59 22.07 10.19
N TYR A 43 -7.52 21.37 10.56
CA TYR A 43 -6.18 21.61 10.09
C TYR A 43 -5.48 20.32 9.70
N PHE A 44 -4.58 20.43 8.73
CA PHE A 44 -3.72 19.36 8.26
C PHE A 44 -2.46 19.97 7.64
N SER A 45 -1.50 19.12 7.33
CA SER A 45 -0.30 19.48 6.59
C SER A 45 -0.22 18.64 5.34
N TYR A 46 0.29 19.21 4.26
CA TYR A 46 0.48 18.56 2.98
C TYR A 46 1.91 18.78 2.52
N ARG A 47 2.48 17.79 1.83
CA ARG A 47 3.85 17.85 1.34
C ARG A 47 3.89 18.73 0.11
N ASN A 48 4.58 19.86 0.24
CA ASN A 48 4.74 20.79 -0.84
C ASN A 48 5.54 20.13 -1.97
N PRO A 49 5.02 20.08 -3.21
CA PRO A 49 5.67 19.41 -4.33
C PRO A 49 6.98 20.09 -4.74
N ALA A 50 7.13 21.39 -4.51
CA ALA A 50 8.34 22.13 -4.85
C ALA A 50 9.46 21.95 -3.81
N THR A 51 9.12 22.02 -2.51
CA THR A 51 10.12 21.96 -1.42
C THR A 51 10.33 20.55 -0.87
N GLY A 52 9.39 19.64 -1.13
CA GLY A 52 9.36 18.29 -0.56
C GLY A 52 9.08 18.25 0.94
N LYS A 53 8.80 19.38 1.61
CA LYS A 53 8.55 19.45 3.07
C LYS A 53 7.07 19.37 3.38
N LEU A 54 6.73 18.84 4.56
CA LEU A 54 5.36 18.77 5.05
C LEU A 54 4.98 20.12 5.67
N GLU A 55 4.07 20.86 5.02
CA GLU A 55 3.73 22.23 5.36
C GLU A 55 2.27 22.35 5.81
N ARG A 56 2.03 23.13 6.87
CA ARG A 56 0.68 23.35 7.42
C ARG A 56 -0.16 24.15 6.44
N GLN A 57 -1.31 23.59 6.07
CA GLN A 57 -2.23 24.22 5.14
C GLN A 57 -3.15 25.22 5.85
N PRO A 58 -3.77 26.16 5.09
CA PRO A 58 -4.73 27.11 5.65
C PRO A 58 -5.85 26.39 6.43
N PRO A 59 -6.25 26.93 7.60
CA PRO A 59 -7.30 26.32 8.42
C PRO A 59 -8.65 26.36 7.71
N ILE A 60 -9.39 25.26 7.80
CA ILE A 60 -10.73 25.12 7.18
C ILE A 60 -11.78 25.35 8.28
N TYR A 61 -12.45 26.50 8.21
CA TYR A 61 -13.47 26.90 9.19
C TYR A 61 -14.87 26.40 8.82
N GLY A 62 -15.24 26.46 7.53
CA GLY A 62 -16.60 26.27 7.07
C GLY A 62 -17.60 27.18 7.83
N GLU A 63 -18.79 26.65 8.08
CA GLU A 63 -19.86 27.34 8.83
C GLU A 63 -19.87 27.03 10.33
N ALA A 64 -18.90 26.25 10.82
CA ALA A 64 -18.86 25.80 12.21
C ALA A 64 -19.02 26.96 13.19
N ASN A 65 -18.31 28.05 12.97
CA ASN A 65 -18.28 29.18 13.90
C ASN A 65 -19.59 29.99 13.95
N LYS A 66 -20.53 29.78 13.02
CA LYS A 66 -21.89 30.34 13.08
C LYS A 66 -22.81 29.57 14.04
N LEU A 67 -22.50 28.29 14.28
CA LEU A 67 -23.27 27.42 15.17
C LEU A 67 -23.01 27.80 16.64
N LYS A 68 -24.07 27.80 17.46
CA LYS A 68 -23.99 28.20 18.88
C LYS A 68 -23.68 27.03 19.81
N ASN A 69 -23.99 25.80 19.40
CA ASN A 69 -23.83 24.61 20.24
C ASN A 69 -22.48 23.92 19.98
N LYS A 70 -21.84 23.43 21.05
CA LYS A 70 -20.57 22.67 20.95
C LYS A 70 -20.75 21.38 20.16
N THR A 71 -21.85 20.67 20.39
CA THR A 71 -22.18 19.41 19.71
C THR A 71 -22.33 19.64 18.20
N ASP A 72 -23.06 20.68 17.80
CA ASP A 72 -23.29 21.01 16.39
C ASP A 72 -22.01 21.47 15.69
N ARG A 73 -21.18 22.27 16.37
CA ARG A 73 -19.84 22.63 15.85
C ARG A 73 -18.98 21.40 15.61
N LEU A 74 -18.96 20.49 16.59
CA LEU A 74 -18.11 19.32 16.52
C LEU A 74 -18.61 18.33 15.46
N SER A 75 -19.92 18.12 15.35
CA SER A 75 -20.51 17.23 14.34
C SER A 75 -20.24 17.75 12.92
N TYR A 76 -20.40 19.07 12.71
CA TYR A 76 -20.09 19.72 11.45
C TYR A 76 -18.61 19.59 11.07
N LEU A 77 -17.69 19.94 11.99
CA LEU A 77 -16.25 19.83 11.74
C LEU A 77 -15.78 18.38 11.59
N SER A 78 -16.42 17.42 12.28
CA SER A 78 -16.16 15.99 12.12
C SER A 78 -16.53 15.50 10.72
N THR A 79 -17.62 16.01 10.17
CA THR A 79 -18.03 15.74 8.78
C THR A 79 -17.00 16.26 7.80
N ILE A 80 -16.58 17.54 7.94
CA ILE A 80 -15.53 18.13 7.10
C ILE A 80 -14.23 17.33 7.21
N ARG A 81 -13.81 16.97 8.42
CA ARG A 81 -12.59 16.17 8.66
C ARG A 81 -12.63 14.85 7.89
N LYS A 82 -13.76 14.13 7.95
CA LYS A 82 -13.93 12.83 7.26
C LYS A 82 -13.88 12.99 5.74
N VAL A 83 -14.60 13.96 5.20
CA VAL A 83 -14.63 14.23 3.75
C VAL A 83 -13.25 14.63 3.26
N LEU A 84 -12.59 15.57 3.94
CA LEU A 84 -11.23 15.99 3.61
C LEU A 84 -10.26 14.82 3.64
N HIS A 85 -10.30 13.99 4.68
CA HIS A 85 -9.43 12.81 4.77
C HIS A 85 -9.67 11.84 3.61
N ARG A 86 -10.93 11.62 3.22
CA ARG A 86 -11.26 10.79 2.06
C ARG A 86 -10.68 11.37 0.77
N MET A 87 -10.91 12.65 0.50
CA MET A 87 -10.38 13.33 -0.69
C MET A 87 -8.84 13.27 -0.75
N LEU A 88 -8.15 13.48 0.37
CA LEU A 88 -6.69 13.38 0.41
C LEU A 88 -6.20 11.95 0.09
N ASN A 89 -6.92 10.92 0.52
CA ASN A 89 -6.63 9.52 0.17
C ASN A 89 -6.94 9.19 -1.30
N GLU A 90 -7.94 9.84 -1.88
CA GLU A 90 -8.26 9.75 -3.31
C GLU A 90 -7.23 10.47 -4.20
N GLY A 91 -6.34 11.26 -3.60
CA GLY A 91 -5.24 11.92 -4.30
C GLY A 91 -5.49 13.40 -4.63
N TYR A 92 -6.50 14.03 -4.03
CA TYR A 92 -6.68 15.48 -4.10
C TYR A 92 -5.55 16.21 -3.36
N SER A 93 -5.16 17.37 -3.88
CA SER A 93 -4.06 18.19 -3.37
C SER A 93 -4.52 19.63 -3.15
N PRO A 94 -4.01 20.36 -2.13
CA PRO A 94 -4.26 21.79 -1.98
C PRO A 94 -3.53 22.65 -3.02
N PHE A 95 -2.63 22.06 -3.82
CA PHE A 95 -1.83 22.74 -4.85
C PHE A 95 -2.35 22.50 -6.28
N GLU A 96 -3.43 21.74 -6.44
CA GLU A 96 -4.01 21.36 -7.73
C GLU A 96 -5.51 21.70 -7.72
N ASP A 97 -6.03 22.14 -8.86
CA ASP A 97 -7.46 22.38 -8.99
C ASP A 97 -8.24 21.04 -9.01
N ALA A 98 -9.43 21.04 -8.41
CA ALA A 98 -10.26 19.83 -8.34
C ALA A 98 -10.56 19.24 -9.72
N LYS A 99 -10.81 20.10 -10.73
CA LYS A 99 -11.08 19.67 -12.11
C LYS A 99 -9.88 18.99 -12.77
N GLU A 100 -8.67 19.43 -12.44
CA GLU A 100 -7.44 18.83 -12.96
C GLU A 100 -7.19 17.48 -12.30
N THR A 101 -7.40 17.42 -10.99
CA THR A 101 -7.36 16.17 -10.22
C THR A 101 -8.34 15.14 -10.80
N ASP A 102 -9.58 15.54 -11.08
CA ASP A 102 -10.61 14.66 -11.62
C ASP A 102 -10.21 14.08 -12.99
N LYS A 103 -9.63 14.92 -13.87
CA LYS A 103 -9.13 14.47 -15.17
C LYS A 103 -8.01 13.45 -15.00
N ARG A 104 -7.04 13.74 -14.14
CA ARG A 104 -5.91 12.84 -13.85
C ARG A 104 -6.39 11.49 -13.31
N LEU A 105 -7.30 11.49 -12.33
CA LEU A 105 -7.87 10.27 -11.77
C LEU A 105 -8.68 9.47 -12.81
N ALA A 106 -9.39 10.15 -13.73
CA ALA A 106 -10.10 9.51 -14.83
C ALA A 106 -9.14 8.89 -15.86
N GLU A 107 -7.99 9.51 -16.12
CA GLU A 107 -6.95 8.97 -17.00
C GLU A 107 -6.20 7.79 -16.35
N GLU A 108 -5.84 7.91 -15.08
CA GLU A 108 -5.21 6.83 -14.30
C GLU A 108 -6.10 5.58 -14.24
N SER A 109 -7.41 5.76 -14.05
CA SER A 109 -8.37 4.64 -14.04
C SER A 109 -8.53 3.97 -15.42
N LYS A 110 -8.48 4.73 -16.52
CA LYS A 110 -8.43 4.20 -17.90
C LYS A 110 -7.12 3.48 -18.21
N ALA A 111 -5.99 3.99 -17.73
CA ALA A 111 -4.69 3.35 -17.86
C ALA A 111 -4.64 2.04 -17.03
N ALA A 112 -5.25 2.04 -15.84
CA ALA A 112 -5.36 0.87 -14.97
C ALA A 112 -6.29 -0.21 -15.55
N SER A 113 -7.38 0.15 -16.23
CA SER A 113 -8.24 -0.82 -16.92
C SER A 113 -7.54 -1.43 -18.15
N THR A 114 -6.75 -0.64 -18.88
CA THR A 114 -5.90 -1.13 -19.97
C THR A 114 -4.81 -2.10 -19.46
N LYS A 115 -4.19 -1.78 -18.30
CA LYS A 115 -3.26 -2.70 -17.60
C LYS A 115 -3.94 -3.94 -17.02
N LYS A 116 -5.20 -3.87 -16.60
CA LYS A 116 -5.98 -5.07 -16.20
C LYS A 116 -6.24 -6.01 -17.39
N GLN A 117 -6.40 -5.47 -18.60
CA GLN A 117 -6.56 -6.28 -19.82
C GLN A 117 -5.21 -6.90 -20.26
N SER A 118 -4.07 -6.21 -20.07
CA SER A 118 -2.75 -6.82 -20.24
C SER A 118 -2.41 -7.84 -19.13
N ASN A 119 -2.83 -7.62 -17.88
CA ASN A 119 -2.63 -8.60 -16.79
C ASN A 119 -3.46 -9.88 -16.97
N LYS A 120 -4.61 -9.83 -17.64
CA LYS A 120 -5.34 -11.05 -18.06
C LYS A 120 -4.61 -11.82 -19.17
N ARG A 121 -3.81 -11.16 -20.01
CA ARG A 121 -2.93 -11.79 -21.03
C ARG A 121 -1.59 -12.26 -20.46
N VAL A 122 -1.12 -11.70 -19.35
CA VAL A 122 0.09 -12.15 -18.64
C VAL A 122 -0.22 -13.37 -17.74
N GLN A 123 -1.47 -13.58 -17.32
CA GLN A 123 -1.89 -14.82 -16.63
C GLN A 123 -1.73 -16.10 -17.47
N SER A 124 -1.58 -16.02 -18.80
CA SER A 124 -1.36 -17.18 -19.68
C SER A 124 0.13 -17.50 -19.95
N GLN A 125 1.07 -16.84 -19.26
CA GLN A 125 2.49 -17.17 -19.29
C GLN A 125 3.07 -17.46 -17.90
N HIS A 126 2.27 -18.09 -17.02
CA HIS A 126 2.88 -18.74 -15.86
C HIS A 126 3.83 -19.83 -16.40
N GLN A 127 5.14 -19.63 -16.24
CA GLN A 127 6.07 -20.74 -16.35
C GLN A 127 5.64 -21.76 -15.30
N SER A 128 5.14 -22.91 -15.75
CA SER A 128 4.81 -24.05 -14.91
C SER A 128 6.10 -24.51 -14.22
N TYR A 129 6.16 -24.39 -12.90
CA TYR A 129 7.27 -24.91 -12.11
C TYR A 129 6.80 -26.18 -11.41
N THR A 130 7.67 -27.19 -11.40
CA THR A 130 7.42 -28.35 -10.56
C THR A 130 7.44 -27.95 -9.09
N VAL A 131 6.77 -28.72 -8.23
CA VAL A 131 6.80 -28.51 -6.77
C VAL A 131 8.22 -28.35 -6.25
N LYS A 132 9.15 -29.19 -6.73
CA LYS A 132 10.58 -29.10 -6.40
C LYS A 132 11.19 -27.75 -6.80
N GLN A 133 11.03 -27.36 -8.06
CA GLN A 133 11.60 -26.12 -8.58
C GLN A 133 11.07 -24.88 -7.85
N ALA A 134 9.76 -24.87 -7.56
CA ALA A 134 9.13 -23.78 -6.84
C ALA A 134 9.63 -23.68 -5.38
N MET A 135 9.80 -24.82 -4.69
CA MET A 135 10.32 -24.84 -3.33
C MET A 135 11.80 -24.47 -3.26
N GLU A 136 12.63 -24.93 -4.20
CA GLU A 136 14.04 -24.51 -4.31
C GLU A 136 14.16 -23.00 -4.56
N PHE A 137 13.32 -22.45 -5.44
CA PHE A 137 13.25 -21.02 -5.68
C PHE A 137 12.88 -20.24 -4.41
N ALA A 138 11.84 -20.67 -3.71
CA ALA A 138 11.42 -20.03 -2.45
C ALA A 138 12.52 -20.08 -1.38
N LEU A 139 13.23 -21.21 -1.27
CA LEU A 139 14.35 -21.37 -0.35
C LEU A 139 15.49 -20.40 -0.67
N ALA A 140 15.88 -20.31 -1.95
CA ALA A 140 16.95 -19.43 -2.42
C ALA A 140 16.65 -17.95 -2.18
N GLN A 141 15.38 -17.52 -2.31
CA GLN A 141 14.97 -16.15 -2.03
C GLN A 141 15.03 -15.81 -0.53
N LYS A 142 14.72 -16.77 0.34
CA LYS A 142 14.64 -16.52 1.79
C LYS A 142 15.95 -16.71 2.52
N GLN A 143 16.83 -17.60 2.05
CA GLN A 143 18.10 -17.89 2.72
C GLN A 143 18.98 -16.67 3.03
N PRO A 144 19.15 -15.68 2.12
CA PRO A 144 19.96 -14.49 2.41
C PRO A 144 19.44 -13.64 3.57
N SER A 145 18.14 -13.68 3.83
CA SER A 145 17.51 -12.92 4.93
C SER A 145 17.61 -13.59 6.30
N TRP A 146 18.10 -14.83 6.36
CA TRP A 146 18.10 -15.65 7.57
C TRP A 146 19.47 -15.71 8.25
N SER A 147 19.45 -15.87 9.58
CA SER A 147 20.66 -16.23 10.33
C SER A 147 21.15 -17.63 9.94
N LYS A 148 22.44 -17.92 10.13
CA LYS A 148 23.03 -19.25 9.85
C LYS A 148 22.25 -20.39 10.53
N LYS A 149 21.84 -20.18 11.79
CA LYS A 149 21.06 -21.15 12.57
C LYS A 149 19.69 -21.39 11.95
N THR A 150 18.98 -20.31 11.60
CA THR A 150 17.67 -20.37 10.95
C THR A 150 17.74 -21.07 9.60
N ALA A 151 18.72 -20.71 8.77
CA ALA A 151 18.93 -21.34 7.46
C ALA A 151 19.18 -22.85 7.59
N SER A 152 20.00 -23.27 8.57
CA SER A 152 20.23 -24.69 8.85
C SER A 152 18.95 -25.43 9.27
N THR A 153 18.13 -24.85 10.15
CA THR A 153 16.86 -25.45 10.58
C THR A 153 15.90 -25.62 9.41
N PHE A 154 15.69 -24.55 8.62
CA PHE A 154 14.80 -24.60 7.47
C PHE A 154 15.29 -25.52 6.36
N THR A 155 16.60 -25.66 6.16
CA THR A 155 17.16 -26.65 5.24
C THR A 155 16.81 -28.08 5.68
N GLY A 156 16.86 -28.35 6.99
CA GLY A 156 16.41 -29.63 7.54
C GLY A 156 14.91 -29.89 7.33
N HIS A 157 14.06 -28.88 7.51
CA HIS A 157 12.63 -28.99 7.24
C HIS A 157 12.34 -29.21 5.76
N TYR A 158 13.03 -28.48 4.88
CA TYR A 158 12.95 -28.63 3.44
C TYR A 158 13.30 -30.06 3.00
N ASN A 159 14.42 -30.61 3.49
CA ASN A 159 14.84 -31.97 3.15
C ASN A 159 13.81 -33.02 3.57
N LYS A 160 13.23 -32.90 4.78
CA LYS A 160 12.16 -33.80 5.24
C LYS A 160 10.91 -33.70 4.37
N PHE A 161 10.53 -32.48 3.99
CA PHE A 161 9.40 -32.24 3.11
C PHE A 161 9.62 -32.80 1.70
N MET A 162 10.84 -32.66 1.15
CA MET A 162 11.20 -33.23 -0.15
C MET A 162 11.15 -34.76 -0.15
N GLN A 163 11.64 -35.40 0.92
CA GLN A 163 11.51 -36.85 1.10
C GLN A 163 10.04 -37.29 1.11
N TRP A 164 9.17 -36.54 1.81
CA TRP A 164 7.74 -36.81 1.82
C TRP A 164 7.10 -36.63 0.43
N LEU A 165 7.46 -35.58 -0.31
CA LEU A 165 6.97 -35.36 -1.69
C LEU A 165 7.40 -36.47 -2.66
N GLU A 166 8.64 -36.94 -2.54
CA GLU A 166 9.17 -38.04 -3.37
C GLU A 166 8.47 -39.35 -3.06
N ALA A 167 8.25 -39.67 -1.78
CA ALA A 167 7.50 -40.86 -1.36
C ALA A 167 6.06 -40.88 -1.91
N ASN A 168 5.43 -39.71 -2.02
CA ASN A 168 4.08 -39.55 -2.56
C ASN A 168 4.04 -39.29 -4.08
N LYS A 169 5.19 -39.26 -4.76
CA LYS A 169 5.31 -38.97 -6.21
C LYS A 169 4.73 -37.60 -6.61
N LEU A 170 4.79 -36.63 -5.71
CA LEU A 170 4.25 -35.27 -5.91
C LEU A 170 5.32 -34.26 -6.34
N SER A 171 6.61 -34.62 -6.27
CA SER A 171 7.72 -33.68 -6.50
C SER A 171 7.82 -33.16 -7.94
N SER A 172 7.36 -33.95 -8.92
CA SER A 172 7.36 -33.60 -10.35
C SER A 172 6.06 -32.99 -10.85
N LEU A 173 5.02 -32.91 -10.01
CA LEU A 173 3.75 -32.27 -10.38
C LEU A 173 3.94 -30.75 -10.52
N ASP A 174 3.07 -30.11 -11.29
CA ASP A 174 3.02 -28.66 -11.30
C ASP A 174 2.52 -28.16 -9.94
N ILE A 175 3.13 -27.09 -9.42
CA ILE A 175 2.74 -26.55 -8.12
C ILE A 175 1.27 -26.12 -8.06
N SER A 176 0.66 -25.76 -9.20
CA SER A 176 -0.75 -25.38 -9.28
C SER A 176 -1.70 -26.57 -9.09
N GLU A 177 -1.20 -27.80 -9.24
CA GLU A 177 -1.97 -29.04 -9.10
C GLU A 177 -1.95 -29.58 -7.67
N LEU A 178 -1.10 -29.05 -6.79
CA LEU A 178 -1.11 -29.35 -5.35
C LEU A 178 -2.39 -28.78 -4.72
N LYS A 179 -3.44 -29.60 -4.66
CA LYS A 179 -4.66 -29.30 -3.89
C LYS A 179 -4.48 -29.78 -2.45
N ASN A 180 -5.13 -29.09 -1.51
CA ASN A 180 -5.22 -29.54 -0.12
C ASN A 180 -5.82 -30.95 -0.10
N VAL A 181 -4.98 -31.95 0.17
CA VAL A 181 -5.44 -33.24 0.66
C VAL A 181 -5.55 -33.04 2.18
N MET A 182 -6.74 -32.62 2.63
CA MET A 182 -7.14 -32.73 4.03
C MET A 182 -7.66 -34.14 4.29
#